data_AF-A0A0H5BBB0-F1
#
_entry.id   AF-A0A0H5BBB0-F1
#
_cell.length_a   1.000
_cell.length_b   1.000
_cell.length_c   1.000
_cell.angle_alpha   90.00
_cell.angle_beta   90.00
_cell.angle_gamma   90.00
#
_symmetry.space_group_name_H-M   'P 1'
#
loop_
_entity.id
_entity.type
_entity.pdbx_description
1 polymer ?
#
loop_
_entity_poly.entity_id
_entity_poly.type
_entity_poly.pdbx_seq_one_letter_code
_entity_poly.pdbx_strand_id
1 'polypeptide(L)'
;MRRTKEQAAATRRTILSTAETLFLERGYDSVSLDEVAEASGVTRGAVHWHFGNKQGLLLALRDEIPSPMRELTERLENDTTVAPLRALSEFVTDLLVQLQSDPRRRTILRELLRVDWTSPSASRRRAKPSSANSGRH
;
A
#
# COMPACT_ATOMS: atom_id res chain seq x y z
N MET A 1 4.96 19.13 -23.70
CA MET A 1 4.14 18.46 -22.66
C MET A 1 4.88 17.40 -21.81
N ARG A 2 6.13 17.00 -22.11
CA ARG A 2 6.89 16.03 -21.28
C ARG A 2 7.38 16.59 -19.94
N ARG A 3 7.79 17.86 -19.95
CA ARG A 3 8.37 18.57 -18.79
C ARG A 3 7.40 18.70 -17.59
N THR A 4 6.10 18.82 -17.85
CA THR A 4 5.07 18.93 -16.80
C THR A 4 4.76 17.59 -16.12
N LYS A 5 4.81 16.47 -16.85
CA LYS A 5 4.65 15.12 -16.26
C LYS A 5 5.84 14.74 -15.38
N GLU A 6 7.05 15.06 -15.82
CA GLU A 6 8.28 14.84 -15.04
C GLU A 6 8.29 15.70 -13.77
N GLN A 7 7.87 16.97 -13.86
CA GLN A 7 7.70 17.84 -12.70
C GLN A 7 6.65 17.29 -11.72
N ALA A 8 5.47 16.89 -12.21
CA ALA A 8 4.44 16.30 -11.35
C ALA A 8 4.91 15.01 -10.65
N ALA A 9 5.70 14.17 -11.34
CA ALA A 9 6.30 12.98 -10.73
C ALA A 9 7.35 13.33 -9.67
N ALA A 10 8.16 14.36 -9.91
CA ALA A 10 9.13 14.86 -8.93
C ALA A 10 8.42 15.40 -7.68
N THR A 11 7.42 16.26 -7.86
CA THR A 11 6.58 16.78 -6.76
C THR A 11 5.94 15.63 -5.96
N ARG A 12 5.38 14.63 -6.64
CA ARG A 12 4.81 13.45 -5.97
C ARG A 12 5.82 12.73 -5.08
N ARG A 13 7.05 12.51 -5.56
CA ARG A 13 8.12 11.86 -4.79
C ARG A 13 8.54 12.69 -3.57
N THR A 14 8.70 14.01 -3.74
CA THR A 14 9.04 14.92 -2.63
C THR A 14 7.98 14.86 -1.53
N ILE A 15 6.69 14.85 -1.90
CA ILE A 15 5.61 14.75 -0.91
C ILE A 15 5.66 13.41 -0.18
N LEU A 16 5.89 12.30 -0.89
CA LEU A 16 5.97 10.97 -0.27
C LEU A 16 7.15 10.87 0.70
N SER A 17 8.36 11.26 0.31
CA SER A 17 9.53 11.19 1.18
C SER A 17 9.38 12.08 2.43
N THR A 18 8.76 13.25 2.27
CA THR A 18 8.50 14.16 3.40
C THR A 18 7.47 13.55 4.36
N ALA A 19 6.37 13.05 3.82
CA ALA A 19 5.31 12.43 4.61
C ALA A 19 5.82 11.21 5.38
N GLU A 20 6.63 10.37 4.73
CA GLU A 20 7.29 9.22 5.35
C GLU A 20 8.12 9.64 6.55
N THR A 21 8.98 10.65 6.38
CA THR A 21 9.83 11.17 7.46
C THR A 21 8.99 11.68 8.64
N LEU A 22 7.98 12.51 8.36
CA LEU A 22 7.12 13.07 9.40
C LEU A 22 6.32 11.99 10.14
N PHE A 23 5.78 11.00 9.42
CA PHE A 23 5.04 9.89 10.04
C PHE A 23 5.95 9.00 10.89
N LEU A 24 7.22 8.81 10.50
CA LEU A 24 8.18 8.05 11.29
C LEU A 24 8.60 8.79 12.56
N GLU A 25 8.80 10.10 12.49
CA GLU A 25 9.26 10.92 13.61
C GLU A 25 8.16 11.21 14.63
N ARG A 26 6.96 11.55 14.16
CA ARG A 26 5.88 12.13 15.00
C ARG A 26 4.67 11.21 15.15
N GLY A 27 4.65 10.10 14.41
CA GLY A 27 3.50 9.21 14.29
C GLY A 27 2.47 9.72 13.29
N TYR A 28 1.71 8.79 12.72
CA TYR A 28 0.71 9.12 11.71
C TYR A 28 -0.35 10.08 12.23
N ASP A 29 -0.98 9.80 13.38
CA ASP A 29 -2.09 10.59 13.92
C ASP A 29 -1.72 12.08 14.13
N SER A 30 -0.49 12.37 14.53
CA SER A 30 0.00 13.72 14.86
C SER A 30 0.28 14.62 13.65
N VAL A 31 0.38 14.06 12.43
CA VAL A 31 0.81 14.82 11.24
C VAL A 31 -0.37 15.15 10.33
N SER A 32 -0.55 16.41 9.99
CA SER A 32 -1.58 16.88 9.06
C SER A 32 -1.07 16.95 7.61
N LEU A 33 -2.00 16.99 6.64
CA LEU A 33 -1.63 17.25 5.24
C LEU A 33 -1.04 18.64 5.02
N ASP A 34 -1.40 19.59 5.88
CA ASP A 34 -0.90 20.97 5.80
C ASP A 34 0.57 21.02 6.21
N GLU A 35 0.94 20.34 7.30
CA GLU A 35 2.34 20.19 7.72
C GLU A 35 3.18 19.46 6.67
N VAL A 36 2.62 18.43 6.01
CA VAL A 36 3.30 17.76 4.90
C VAL A 36 3.53 18.72 3.74
N ALA A 37 2.52 19.51 3.37
CA ALA A 37 2.64 20.49 2.28
C ALA A 37 3.72 21.53 2.59
N GLU A 38 3.70 22.08 3.80
CA GLU A 38 4.68 23.06 4.29
C GLU A 38 6.10 22.47 4.26
N ALA A 39 6.30 21.30 4.86
CA ALA A 39 7.60 20.64 4.91
C ALA A 39 8.12 20.21 3.52
N SER A 40 7.22 19.93 2.58
CA SER A 40 7.57 19.61 1.18
C SER A 40 7.82 20.85 0.31
N GLY A 41 7.54 22.06 0.80
CA GLY A 41 7.64 23.29 0.00
C GLY A 41 6.60 23.38 -1.12
N VAL A 42 5.45 22.73 -0.96
CA VAL A 42 4.36 22.70 -1.96
C VAL A 42 3.08 23.28 -1.38
N THR A 43 2.09 23.56 -2.24
CA THR A 43 0.77 24.01 -1.75
C THR A 43 -0.06 22.84 -1.22
N ARG A 44 -0.94 23.11 -0.25
CA ARG A 44 -1.97 22.14 0.21
C ARG A 44 -2.76 21.56 -0.96
N GLY A 45 -3.11 22.39 -1.94
CA GLY A 45 -3.83 21.97 -3.15
C GLY A 45 -3.06 20.94 -3.97
N ALA A 46 -1.73 21.05 -4.05
CA ALA A 46 -0.90 20.05 -4.74
C ALA A 46 -0.90 18.70 -4.01
N VAL A 47 -0.81 18.69 -2.67
CA VAL A 47 -0.90 17.45 -1.89
C VAL A 47 -2.27 16.79 -2.08
N HIS A 48 -3.34 17.57 -1.97
CA HIS A 48 -4.71 17.07 -2.19
C HIS A 48 -4.92 16.56 -3.61
N TRP A 49 -4.35 17.22 -4.63
CA TRP A 49 -4.43 16.75 -6.01
C TRP A 49 -3.74 15.39 -6.22
N HIS A 50 -2.58 15.17 -5.59
CA HIS A 50 -1.82 13.93 -5.76
C HIS A 50 -2.36 12.74 -4.95
N PHE A 51 -2.93 12.99 -3.76
CA PHE A 51 -3.23 11.94 -2.78
C PHE A 51 -4.66 11.99 -2.23
N GLY A 52 -5.42 13.05 -2.53
CA GLY A 52 -6.73 13.29 -1.96
C GLY A 52 -6.63 13.62 -0.47
N ASN A 53 -6.59 12.58 0.35
CA ASN A 53 -6.59 12.71 1.81
C ASN A 53 -5.36 12.03 2.45
N LYS A 54 -5.23 12.17 3.77
CA LYS A 54 -4.14 11.60 4.57
C LYS A 54 -4.07 10.07 4.47
N GLN A 55 -5.20 9.40 4.32
CA GLN A 55 -5.26 7.96 4.09
C GLN A 55 -4.74 7.59 2.69
N GLY A 56 -5.10 8.35 1.66
CA GLY A 56 -4.60 8.16 0.30
C GLY A 56 -3.08 8.36 0.20
N LEU A 57 -2.52 9.28 0.99
CA LEU A 57 -1.08 9.45 1.14
C LEU A 57 -0.41 8.23 1.80
N LEU A 58 -1.01 7.69 2.87
CA LEU A 58 -0.54 6.45 3.52
C LEU A 58 -0.61 5.25 2.58
N LEU A 59 -1.68 5.11 1.80
CA LEU A 59 -1.84 4.04 0.81
C LEU A 59 -0.78 4.16 -0.30
N ALA A 60 -0.45 5.39 -0.73
CA ALA A 60 0.61 5.60 -1.70
C ALA A 60 2.00 5.23 -1.13
N LEU A 61 2.28 5.55 0.15
CA LEU A 61 3.51 5.11 0.82
C LEU A 61 3.60 3.59 0.95
N ARG A 62 2.48 2.92 1.22
CA ARG A 62 2.39 1.46 1.21
C ARG A 62 2.75 0.89 -0.16
N ASP A 63 2.24 1.47 -1.23
CA ASP A 63 2.45 0.95 -2.59
C ASP A 63 3.92 1.06 -3.05
N GLU A 64 4.73 1.90 -2.41
CA GLU A 64 6.19 1.94 -2.62
C GLU A 64 6.94 0.79 -1.92
N ILE A 65 6.32 0.14 -0.94
CA ILE A 65 6.90 -1.03 -0.28
C ILE A 65 6.53 -2.30 -1.07
N PRO A 66 7.51 -3.17 -1.39
CA PRO A 66 7.22 -4.46 -2.00
C PRO A 66 6.20 -5.25 -1.18
N SER A 67 5.07 -5.60 -1.81
CA SER A 67 3.97 -6.29 -1.16
C SER A 67 4.36 -7.74 -0.84
N PRO A 68 4.49 -8.10 0.45
CA PRO A 68 4.84 -9.46 0.83
C PRO A 68 3.73 -10.44 0.40
N MET A 69 2.46 -10.03 0.44
CA MET A 69 1.33 -10.85 -0.01
C MET A 69 1.40 -11.21 -1.49
N ARG A 70 1.97 -10.32 -2.32
CA ARG A 70 2.16 -10.60 -3.74
C ARG A 70 3.17 -11.73 -3.94
N GLU A 71 4.29 -11.67 -3.23
CA GLU A 71 5.33 -12.71 -3.27
C GLU A 71 4.81 -14.07 -2.79
N LEU A 72 4.01 -14.10 -1.72
CA LEU A 72 3.35 -15.33 -1.27
C LEU A 72 2.40 -15.89 -2.34
N THR A 73 1.62 -15.02 -2.98
CA THR A 73 0.69 -15.43 -4.05
C THR A 73 1.44 -16.02 -5.23
N GLU A 74 2.50 -15.34 -5.68
CA GLU A 74 3.36 -15.82 -6.78
C GLU A 74 4.02 -17.16 -6.43
N ARG A 75 4.45 -17.37 -5.18
CA ARG A 75 5.02 -18.66 -4.72
C ARG A 75 4.00 -19.79 -4.72
N LEU A 76 2.79 -19.53 -4.24
CA LEU A 76 1.71 -20.53 -4.19
C LEU A 76 1.16 -20.87 -5.58
N GLU A 77 1.19 -19.93 -6.52
CA GLU A 77 0.75 -20.14 -7.90
C GLU A 77 1.78 -20.91 -8.75
N ASN A 78 3.07 -20.65 -8.53
CA ASN A 78 4.14 -21.19 -9.39
C ASN A 78 4.70 -22.54 -8.90
N ASP A 79 4.44 -22.94 -7.65
CA ASP A 79 4.96 -24.18 -7.10
C ASP A 79 3.90 -24.94 -6.30
N THR A 80 3.21 -25.85 -6.99
CA THR A 80 2.19 -26.75 -6.42
C THR A 80 2.79 -27.86 -5.55
N THR A 81 4.12 -27.97 -5.49
CA THR A 81 4.83 -28.96 -4.64
C THR A 81 5.15 -28.41 -3.25
N VAL A 82 5.08 -27.09 -3.05
CA VAL A 82 5.28 -26.49 -1.73
C VAL A 82 4.09 -26.85 -0.84
N ALA A 83 4.36 -27.52 0.28
CA ALA A 83 3.37 -27.69 1.33
C ALA A 83 2.88 -26.29 1.77
N PRO A 84 1.58 -25.96 1.62
CA PRO A 84 1.09 -24.59 1.84
C PRO A 84 1.43 -24.01 3.22
N LEU A 85 1.47 -24.87 4.25
CA LEU A 85 1.89 -24.48 5.60
C LEU A 85 3.37 -24.07 5.68
N ARG A 86 4.25 -24.72 4.90
CA ARG A 86 5.67 -24.34 4.85
C ARG A 86 5.83 -22.97 4.17
N ALA A 87 5.17 -22.76 3.03
CA ALA A 87 5.17 -21.47 2.34
C ALA A 87 4.68 -20.34 3.24
N LEU A 88 3.59 -20.58 3.97
CA LEU A 88 3.05 -19.62 4.94
C LEU A 88 4.02 -19.37 6.11
N SER A 89 4.66 -20.42 6.64
CA SER A 89 5.61 -20.29 7.75
C SER A 89 6.83 -19.47 7.36
N GLU A 90 7.42 -19.73 6.19
CA GLU A 90 8.55 -18.97 5.66
C GLU A 90 8.15 -17.51 5.41
N PHE A 91 6.99 -17.31 4.79
CA PHE A 91 6.43 -15.99 4.56
C PHE A 91 6.26 -15.16 5.84
N VAL A 92 5.63 -15.74 6.87
CA VAL A 92 5.43 -15.06 8.15
C VAL A 92 6.78 -14.75 8.79
N THR A 93 7.75 -15.66 8.68
CA THR A 93 9.10 -15.46 9.20
C THR A 93 9.77 -14.26 8.52
N ASP A 94 9.79 -14.23 7.18
CA ASP A 94 10.38 -13.15 6.41
C ASP A 94 9.70 -11.80 6.69
N LEU A 95 8.37 -11.80 6.78
CA LEU A 95 7.59 -10.61 7.14
C LEU A 95 8.00 -10.09 8.52
N LEU A 96 8.12 -10.96 9.53
CA LEU A 96 8.52 -10.56 10.88
C LEU A 96 9.95 -10.00 10.93
N VAL A 97 10.89 -10.61 10.20
CA VAL A 97 12.27 -10.11 10.07
C VAL A 97 12.29 -8.72 9.43
N GLN A 98 11.50 -8.51 8.38
CA GLN A 98 11.39 -7.21 7.72
C GLN A 98 10.76 -6.15 8.65
N LEU A 99 9.74 -6.51 9.44
CA LEU A 99 9.12 -5.59 10.41
C LEU A 99 10.05 -5.22 11.56
N GLN A 100 10.93 -6.14 11.97
CA GLN A 100 11.96 -5.87 12.96
C GLN A 100 13.01 -4.91 12.42
N SER A 101 13.41 -5.07 11.16
CA SER A 101 14.56 -4.36 10.58
C SER A 101 14.20 -3.00 9.97
N ASP A 102 12.94 -2.81 9.54
CA ASP A 102 12.51 -1.60 8.84
C ASP A 102 11.40 -0.83 9.61
N PRO A 103 11.76 0.31 10.26
CA PRO A 103 10.79 1.17 10.92
C PRO A 103 9.70 1.71 10.00
N ARG A 104 10.01 1.98 8.71
CA ARG A 104 9.03 2.44 7.71
C ARG A 104 7.93 1.40 7.54
N ARG A 105 8.33 0.15 7.27
CA ARG A 105 7.41 -0.97 7.08
C ARG A 105 6.57 -1.24 8.31
N ARG A 106 7.17 -1.12 9.50
CA ARG A 106 6.46 -1.25 10.79
C ARG A 106 5.41 -0.17 10.99
N THR A 107 5.74 1.09 10.74
CA THR A 107 4.80 2.21 10.85
C THR A 107 3.65 2.03 9.88
N ILE A 108 3.93 1.81 8.59
CA ILE A 108 2.90 1.63 7.58
C ILE A 108 1.99 0.44 7.91
N LEU A 109 2.55 -0.72 8.29
CA LEU A 109 1.73 -1.88 8.64
C LEU A 109 0.88 -1.63 9.89
N ARG A 110 1.43 -0.99 10.94
CA ARG A 110 0.66 -0.63 12.14
C ARG A 110 -0.53 0.25 11.79
N GLU A 111 -0.31 1.28 10.98
CA GLU A 111 -1.38 2.20 10.59
C GLU A 111 -2.39 1.54 9.66
N LEU A 112 -1.96 0.69 8.73
CA LEU A 112 -2.87 -0.07 7.88
C LEU A 112 -3.71 -1.09 8.65
N LEU A 113 -3.16 -1.70 9.70
CA LEU A 113 -3.90 -2.64 10.55
C LEU A 113 -4.89 -1.92 11.49
N ARG A 114 -4.64 -0.65 11.83
CA ARG A 114 -5.59 0.22 12.56
C ARG A 114 -6.76 0.65 11.67
N VAL A 115 -6.50 0.79 10.37
CA VAL A 115 -7.51 1.09 9.35
C VAL A 115 -8.17 -0.22 8.93
N ASP A 116 -9.10 -0.70 9.76
CA ASP A 116 -9.91 -1.90 9.62
C ASP A 116 -9.86 -2.67 8.27
N TRP A 117 -9.47 -3.95 8.36
CA TRP A 117 -9.62 -4.97 7.30
C TRP A 117 -11.09 -5.23 6.89
N THR A 118 -12.07 -4.54 7.47
CA THR A 118 -13.50 -4.70 7.15
C THR A 118 -13.99 -3.78 6.02
N SER A 119 -13.11 -3.06 5.31
CA SER A 119 -13.52 -2.34 4.10
C SER A 119 -14.19 -3.28 3.06
N PRO A 120 -15.44 -3.03 2.62
CA PRO A 120 -16.21 -3.88 1.70
C PRO A 120 -15.62 -4.11 0.30
N SER A 121 -14.45 -3.55 0.01
CA SER A 121 -13.75 -3.69 -1.27
C SER A 121 -12.95 -5.00 -1.40
N ALA A 122 -12.57 -5.64 -0.28
CA ALA A 122 -11.78 -6.89 -0.30
C ALA A 122 -12.61 -8.14 -0.67
N SER A 123 -13.94 -8.10 -0.52
CA SER A 123 -14.83 -9.25 -0.72
C SER A 123 -15.48 -9.34 -2.10
N ARG A 124 -15.30 -8.36 -3.01
CA ARG A 124 -15.97 -8.35 -4.34
C ARG A 124 -15.29 -9.18 -5.44
N ARG A 125 -14.19 -9.87 -5.15
CA ARG A 125 -13.51 -10.74 -6.15
C ARG A 125 -13.37 -12.17 -5.65
N ARG A 126 -14.47 -12.84 -5.31
CA ARG A 126 -14.54 -14.32 -5.37
C ARG A 126 -15.99 -14.81 -5.48
N ALA A 127 -16.24 -15.52 -6.58
CA ALA A 127 -17.41 -16.33 -6.94
C ALA A 127 -18.70 -15.56 -7.30
N LYS A 128 -19.36 -15.84 -8.44
CA LYS A 128 -19.63 -17.17 -8.98
C LYS A 128 -19.52 -17.32 -10.52
N PRO A 129 -19.46 -18.57 -10.99
CA PRO A 129 -18.91 -18.98 -12.28
C PRO A 129 -19.97 -19.08 -13.39
N SER A 130 -19.44 -19.22 -14.61
CA SER A 130 -20.14 -19.70 -15.80
C SER A 130 -20.99 -20.94 -15.52
N SER A 131 -22.29 -20.86 -15.84
CA SER A 131 -23.12 -22.01 -16.18
C SER A 131 -23.54 -21.86 -17.64
N ALA A 132 -23.18 -22.86 -18.42
CA ALA A 132 -23.37 -23.00 -19.84
C ALA A 132 -24.84 -23.07 -20.27
N ASN A 133 -25.09 -22.60 -21.50
CA ASN A 133 -25.77 -23.29 -22.60
C ASN A 133 -26.78 -24.41 -22.24
N SER A 134 -28.06 -24.25 -22.62
CA SER A 134 -28.79 -25.18 -23.52
C SER A 134 -30.32 -24.96 -23.52
N GLY A 135 -30.93 -25.11 -24.70
CA GLY A 135 -32.39 -25.22 -24.93
C GLY A 135 -32.91 -24.08 -25.79
N ARG A 136 -32.84 -24.12 -27.14
CA ARG A 136 -33.82 -24.80 -28.02
C ARG A 136 -35.24 -24.70 -27.49
N HIS A 137 -36.04 -23.79 -28.03
CA HIS A 137 -37.10 -24.11 -29.00
C HIS A 137 -37.63 -22.83 -29.64
#